data_AF-A0A9E2QY55-F1
#
_entry.id   AF-A0A9E2QY55-F1
#
_cell.length_a   1.000
_cell.length_b   1.000
_cell.length_c   1.000
_cell.angle_alpha   90.00
_cell.angle_beta   90.00
_cell.angle_gamma   90.00
#
_symmetry.space_group_name_H-M   'P 1'
#
loop_
_entity.id
_entity.type
_entity.pdbx_description
1 polymer ?
#
loop_
_entity_poly.entity_id
_entity_poly.type
_entity_poly.pdbx_seq_one_letter_code
_entity_poly.pdbx_strand_id
1 'polypeptide(L)'
;MGWKVGLSFNISQKDPAILQMLCDYWKCGMVRFRKDGVGYYEVCNFTDLRTTIIPFFNIYQLKTKKAEDFKVFRTIANMVFQKAHLTKAGMQQLLVLRETMNGGGKRKFTSGEILATYRLESSETTRQTLVGEMI
;
A
#
# COMPACT_ATOMS: atom_id res chain seq x y z
N MET A 1 -17.92 -1.15 6.20
CA MET A 1 -16.79 -2.05 5.84
C MET A 1 -15.81 -1.23 5.04
N GLY A 2 -14.61 -1.02 5.58
CA GLY A 2 -13.62 -0.10 4.98
C GLY A 2 -12.75 -0.71 3.87
N TRP A 3 -11.96 0.14 3.25
CA TRP A 3 -10.97 -0.26 2.24
C TRP A 3 -9.70 -0.79 2.91
N LYS A 4 -9.14 -1.90 2.39
CA LYS A 4 -7.84 -2.40 2.80
C LYS A 4 -6.74 -1.82 1.90
N VAL A 5 -5.70 -1.26 2.51
CA VAL A 5 -4.50 -0.83 1.79
C VAL A 5 -3.47 -1.96 1.81
N GLY A 6 -3.07 -2.40 0.61
CA GLY A 6 -1.94 -3.31 0.42
C GLY A 6 -0.71 -2.56 -0.09
N LEU A 7 0.46 -2.97 0.38
CA LEU A 7 1.75 -2.52 -0.13
C LEU A 7 2.41 -3.67 -0.88
N SER A 8 2.98 -3.43 -2.05
CA SER A 8 3.72 -4.43 -2.81
C SER A 8 4.91 -3.76 -3.49
N PHE A 9 6.11 -4.25 -3.17
CA PHE A 9 7.31 -4.00 -3.95
C PHE A 9 7.57 -5.24 -4.81
N ASN A 10 7.79 -5.05 -6.12
CA ASN A 10 8.06 -6.17 -7.01
C ASN A 10 9.11 -5.85 -8.07
N ILE A 11 9.80 -6.91 -8.49
CA ILE A 11 10.73 -6.93 -9.63
C ILE A 11 10.29 -8.06 -10.55
N SER A 12 10.02 -7.73 -11.82
CA SER A 12 9.60 -8.68 -12.84
C SER A 12 10.76 -9.11 -13.73
N GLN A 13 10.90 -10.42 -13.98
CA GLN A 13 11.95 -10.96 -14.84
C GLN A 13 11.51 -12.28 -15.47
N LYS A 14 12.01 -12.58 -16.67
CA LYS A 14 11.79 -13.89 -17.34
C LYS A 14 12.70 -14.97 -16.81
N ASP A 15 13.93 -14.60 -16.45
CA ASP A 15 14.89 -15.53 -15.84
C ASP A 15 14.55 -15.75 -14.35
N PRO A 16 14.10 -16.96 -13.96
CA PRO A 16 13.76 -17.27 -12.59
C PRO A 16 14.97 -17.27 -11.65
N ALA A 17 16.19 -17.49 -12.15
CA ALA A 17 17.39 -17.52 -11.32
C ALA A 17 17.68 -16.15 -10.72
N ILE A 18 17.45 -15.07 -11.48
CA ILE A 18 17.56 -13.69 -10.99
C ILE A 18 16.55 -13.44 -9.86
N LEU A 19 15.31 -13.90 -10.01
CA LEU A 19 14.28 -13.70 -8.99
C LEU A 19 14.58 -14.49 -7.71
N GLN A 20 15.07 -15.72 -7.85
CA GLN A 20 15.47 -16.54 -6.71
C GLN A 20 16.68 -15.93 -5.98
N MET A 21 17.66 -15.41 -6.71
CA MET A 21 18.80 -14.70 -6.14
C MET A 21 18.37 -13.51 -5.26
N LEU A 22 17.30 -12.79 -5.64
CA LEU A 22 16.78 -11.67 -4.84
C LEU A 22 16.15 -12.15 -3.53
N CYS A 23 15.37 -13.25 -3.56
CA CYS A 23 14.86 -13.90 -2.35
C CYS A 23 16.02 -14.32 -1.44
N ASP A 24 17.06 -14.92 -2.01
CA ASP A 24 18.20 -15.42 -1.25
C ASP A 24 19.07 -14.29 -0.69
N TYR A 25 19.18 -13.16 -1.38
CA TYR A 25 19.94 -12.00 -0.94
C TYR A 25 19.24 -11.26 0.21
N TRP A 26 17.97 -10.90 0.03
CA TRP A 26 17.23 -10.15 1.06
C TRP A 26 16.63 -11.04 2.14
N LYS A 27 16.65 -12.37 1.97
CA LYS A 27 16.03 -13.35 2.86
C LYS A 27 14.56 -13.04 3.15
N CYS A 28 13.88 -12.46 2.16
CA CYS A 28 12.50 -12.02 2.26
C CYS A 28 11.79 -12.08 0.91
N GLY A 29 10.47 -11.90 0.91
CA GLY A 29 9.66 -11.96 -0.30
C GLY A 29 9.41 -13.37 -0.82
N MET A 30 8.76 -13.44 -1.98
CA MET A 30 8.42 -14.69 -2.67
C MET A 30 8.49 -14.52 -4.18
N VAL A 31 8.69 -15.62 -4.90
CA VAL A 31 8.59 -15.64 -6.37
C VAL A 31 7.22 -16.16 -6.80
N ARG A 32 6.56 -15.45 -7.71
CA ARG A 32 5.32 -15.90 -8.37
C ARG A 32 5.46 -15.84 -9.88
N PHE A 33 4.94 -16.85 -10.57
CA PHE A 33 5.01 -16.93 -12.03
C PHE A 33 3.66 -16.70 -12.67
N ARG A 34 3.67 -15.96 -13.77
CA ARG A 34 2.54 -15.88 -14.71
C ARG A 34 2.57 -17.05 -15.68
N LYS A 35 1.42 -17.27 -16.33
CA LYS A 35 1.28 -18.28 -17.39
C LYS A 35 2.16 -18.02 -18.62
N ASP A 36 2.58 -16.77 -18.84
CA ASP A 36 3.44 -16.36 -19.97
C ASP A 36 4.94 -16.47 -19.68
N GLY A 37 5.33 -17.10 -18.57
CA GLY A 37 6.72 -17.32 -18.19
C GLY A 37 7.41 -16.12 -17.53
N VAL A 38 6.73 -14.97 -17.38
CA VAL A 38 7.26 -13.85 -16.59
C VAL A 38 7.05 -14.13 -15.10
N GLY A 39 8.13 -14.09 -14.32
CA GLY A 39 8.09 -14.16 -12.87
C GLY A 39 8.12 -12.77 -12.21
N TYR A 40 7.68 -12.74 -10.96
CA TYR A 40 7.83 -11.61 -10.05
C TYR A 40 8.47 -12.07 -8.75
N TYR A 41 9.56 -11.41 -8.37
CA TYR A 41 9.93 -11.30 -6.96
C TYR A 41 9.00 -10.28 -6.32
N GLU A 42 8.32 -10.62 -5.23
CA GLU A 42 7.38 -9.73 -4.54
C GLU A 42 7.56 -9.74 -3.02
N VAL A 43 7.53 -8.54 -2.43
CA VAL A 43 7.48 -8.33 -0.98
C VAL A 43 6.20 -7.57 -0.64
N CYS A 44 5.27 -8.24 0.04
CA CYS A 44 3.97 -7.67 0.45
C CYS A 44 3.80 -7.52 1.97
N ASN A 45 4.57 -8.26 2.77
CA ASN A 45 4.42 -8.19 4.22
C ASN A 45 5.05 -6.90 4.77
N PHE A 46 4.42 -6.33 5.79
CA PHE A 46 4.81 -5.01 6.29
C PHE A 46 6.14 -5.04 7.05
N THR A 47 6.49 -6.17 7.66
CA THR A 47 7.76 -6.33 8.39
C THR A 47 8.93 -6.18 7.42
N ASP A 48 9.00 -7.00 6.38
CA ASP A 48 10.11 -7.02 5.42
C ASP A 48 10.20 -5.73 4.62
N LEU A 49 9.05 -5.12 4.29
CA LEU A 49 9.03 -3.79 3.68
C LEU A 49 9.69 -2.75 4.60
N ARG A 50 9.35 -2.77 5.90
CA ARG A 50 9.83 -1.80 6.88
C ARG A 50 11.28 -2.03 7.30
N THR A 51 11.72 -3.27 7.45
CA THR A 51 13.03 -3.62 8.02
C THR A 51 14.09 -3.92 6.96
N THR A 52 13.69 -4.29 5.75
CA THR A 52 14.63 -4.74 4.70
C THR A 52 14.56 -3.84 3.47
N ILE A 53 13.42 -3.78 2.80
CA ILE A 53 13.32 -3.12 1.48
C ILE A 53 13.46 -1.61 1.58
N ILE A 54 12.69 -0.95 2.47
CA ILE A 54 12.76 0.50 2.64
C ILE A 54 14.15 0.96 3.10
N PRO A 55 14.76 0.35 4.14
CA PRO A 55 16.12 0.71 4.56
C PRO A 55 17.17 0.51 3.46
N PHE A 56 17.10 -0.60 2.70
CA PHE A 56 18.06 -0.87 1.62
C PHE A 56 18.05 0.26 0.58
N PHE A 57 16.89 0.63 0.05
CA PHE A 57 16.79 1.67 -0.98
C PHE A 57 16.88 3.11 -0.44
N ASN A 58 16.85 3.32 0.88
CA ASN A 58 17.23 4.60 1.47
C ASN A 58 18.75 4.82 1.40
N ILE A 59 19.54 3.75 1.58
CA ILE A 59 20.99 3.77 1.47
C ILE A 59 21.41 3.72 -0.01
N TYR A 60 20.89 2.73 -0.74
CA TYR A 60 21.20 2.47 -2.13
C TYR A 60 20.08 2.99 -3.04
N GLN A 61 20.07 4.31 -3.23
CA GLN A 61 19.01 4.98 -3.96
C GLN A 61 18.94 4.54 -5.42
N LEU A 62 17.72 4.35 -5.92
CA LEU A 62 17.46 4.16 -7.34
C LEU A 62 17.90 5.39 -8.13
N LYS A 63 18.51 5.19 -9.29
CA LYS A 63 19.02 6.29 -10.14
C LYS A 63 18.09 6.66 -11.29
N THR A 64 16.98 5.95 -11.45
CA THR A 64 16.03 6.15 -12.55
C THR A 64 14.80 6.90 -12.06
N LYS A 65 13.82 7.14 -12.95
CA LYS A 65 12.50 7.69 -12.60
C LYS A 65 11.81 6.94 -11.46
N LYS A 66 12.17 5.66 -11.22
CA LYS A 66 11.67 4.86 -10.10
C LYS A 66 12.10 5.39 -8.72
N ALA A 67 13.10 6.27 -8.64
CA ALA A 67 13.47 6.93 -7.39
C ALA A 67 12.32 7.75 -6.81
N GLU A 68 11.62 8.51 -7.67
CA GLU A 68 10.47 9.31 -7.25
C GLU A 68 9.28 8.42 -6.86
N ASP A 69 9.01 7.37 -7.65
CA ASP A 69 7.99 6.37 -7.30
C ASP A 69 8.29 5.72 -5.95
N PHE A 70 9.56 5.40 -5.67
CA PHE A 70 9.96 4.78 -4.42
C PHE A 70 9.85 5.74 -3.24
N LYS A 71 10.16 7.03 -3.41
CA LYS A 71 9.94 8.04 -2.36
C LYS A 71 8.45 8.12 -2.00
N VAL A 72 7.57 8.13 -2.99
CA VAL A 72 6.12 8.13 -2.77
C VAL A 72 5.66 6.84 -2.09
N PHE A 73 6.14 5.69 -2.56
CA PHE A 73 5.87 4.38 -1.95
C PHE A 73 6.28 4.37 -0.47
N ARG A 74 7.48 4.86 -0.13
CA ARG A 74 7.97 4.96 1.25
C ARG A 74 7.07 5.83 2.12
N THR A 75 6.65 6.99 1.61
CA THR A 75 5.72 7.88 2.31
C THR A 75 4.39 7.18 2.61
N ILE A 76 3.80 6.54 1.59
CA ILE A 76 2.56 5.76 1.76
C ILE A 76 2.77 4.60 2.74
N ALA A 77 3.89 3.89 2.65
CA ALA A 77 4.20 2.78 3.56
C ALA A 77 4.27 3.24 5.02
N ASN A 78 4.92 4.39 5.28
CA ASN A 78 4.95 4.98 6.62
C ASN A 78 3.56 5.36 7.14
N MET A 79 2.70 5.95 6.29
CA MET A 79 1.30 6.21 6.65
C MET A 79 0.55 4.91 6.99
N VAL A 80 0.84 3.82 6.30
CA VAL A 80 0.26 2.51 6.59
C VAL A 80 0.76 1.95 7.92
N PHE A 81 2.07 2.00 8.17
CA PHE A 81 2.66 1.54 9.42
C PHE A 81 2.17 2.31 10.65
N GLN A 82 1.93 3.61 10.49
CA GLN A 82 1.35 4.49 11.52
C GLN A 82 -0.18 4.40 11.61
N LYS A 83 -0.82 3.55 10.80
CA LYS A 83 -2.28 3.39 10.71
C LYS A 83 -3.04 4.68 10.32
N ALA A 84 -2.37 5.70 9.80
CA ALA A 84 -3.00 6.96 9.40
C ALA A 84 -4.10 6.76 8.33
N HIS A 85 -3.88 5.80 7.43
CA HIS A 85 -4.83 5.38 6.38
C HIS A 85 -6.18 4.87 6.90
N LEU A 86 -6.32 4.54 8.19
CA LEU A 86 -7.60 4.11 8.77
C LEU A 86 -8.59 5.28 8.95
N THR A 87 -8.11 6.52 8.88
CA THR A 87 -8.97 7.71 8.91
C THR A 87 -9.33 8.14 7.49
N LYS A 88 -10.49 8.76 7.30
CA LYS A 88 -10.89 9.34 6.01
C LYS A 88 -9.86 10.36 5.49
N ALA A 89 -9.36 11.23 6.37
CA ALA A 89 -8.35 12.22 6.02
C ALA A 89 -7.03 11.57 5.58
N GLY A 90 -6.54 10.56 6.31
CA GLY A 90 -5.34 9.83 5.95
C GLY A 90 -5.50 9.01 4.68
N MET A 91 -6.67 8.40 4.45
CA MET A 91 -7.00 7.73 3.19
C MET A 91 -7.03 8.73 2.01
N GLN A 92 -7.61 9.92 2.19
CA GLN A 92 -7.62 10.96 1.17
C GLN A 92 -6.18 11.40 0.80
N GLN A 93 -5.33 11.66 1.79
CA GLN A 93 -3.92 11.99 1.55
C GLN A 93 -3.18 10.85 0.83
N LEU A 94 -3.40 9.61 1.25
CA LEU A 94 -2.81 8.42 0.63
C LEU A 94 -3.20 8.31 -0.85
N LEU A 95 -4.48 8.56 -1.17
CA LEU A 95 -4.98 8.52 -2.55
C LEU A 95 -4.35 9.61 -3.42
N VAL A 96 -4.13 10.81 -2.90
CA VAL A 96 -3.42 11.89 -3.63
C VAL A 96 -1.99 11.46 -3.98
N LEU A 97 -1.25 10.92 -3.01
CA LEU A 97 0.10 10.38 -3.23
C LEU A 97 0.09 9.22 -4.23
N ARG A 98 -0.91 8.34 -4.16
CA ARG A 98 -1.02 7.18 -5.05
C ARG A 98 -1.10 7.59 -6.52
N GLU A 99 -1.76 8.72 -6.84
CA GLU A 99 -1.91 9.20 -8.21
C GLU A 99 -0.58 9.68 -8.82
N THR A 100 0.38 10.13 -8.00
CA THR A 100 1.69 10.58 -8.50
C THR A 100 2.66 9.42 -8.74
N MET A 101 2.34 8.22 -8.25
CA MET A 101 3.21 7.04 -8.33
C MET A 101 2.91 6.19 -9.57
N ASN A 102 3.94 5.76 -10.29
CA ASN A 102 3.88 4.97 -11.52
C ASN A 102 2.98 5.61 -12.61
N GLY A 103 2.91 6.95 -12.66
CA GLY A 103 2.06 7.67 -13.60
C GLY A 103 0.56 7.38 -13.42
N GLY A 104 0.09 7.24 -12.18
CA GLY A 104 -1.31 6.97 -11.82
C GLY A 104 -1.72 5.50 -11.93
N GLY A 105 -1.15 4.76 -12.90
CA GLY A 105 -1.42 3.34 -13.12
C GLY A 105 -2.88 3.03 -13.49
N LYS A 106 -3.17 1.78 -13.85
CA LYS A 106 -4.55 1.34 -14.11
C LYS A 106 -5.26 1.08 -12.78
N ARG A 107 -6.44 1.70 -12.57
CA ARG A 107 -7.23 1.56 -11.35
C ARG A 107 -8.64 1.10 -11.68
N LYS A 108 -9.16 0.14 -10.92
CA LYS A 108 -10.55 -0.31 -11.03
C LYS A 108 -11.55 0.70 -10.43
N PHE A 109 -11.12 1.41 -9.38
CA PHE A 109 -11.92 2.40 -8.67
C PHE A 109 -11.14 3.71 -8.58
N THR A 110 -11.83 4.81 -8.85
CA THR A 110 -11.35 6.18 -8.70
C THR A 110 -11.23 6.56 -7.23
N SER A 111 -10.42 7.58 -6.94
CA SER A 111 -10.31 8.13 -5.58
C SER A 111 -11.65 8.68 -5.06
N GLY A 112 -12.49 9.22 -5.94
CA GLY A 112 -13.83 9.70 -5.59
C GLY A 112 -14.78 8.58 -5.14
N GLU A 113 -14.82 7.47 -5.88
CA GLU A 113 -15.63 6.29 -5.52
C GLU A 113 -15.19 5.70 -4.18
N ILE A 114 -13.88 5.62 -3.94
CA ILE A 114 -13.33 5.15 -2.66
C ILE A 114 -13.79 6.08 -1.52
N LEU A 115 -13.62 7.39 -1.66
CA LEU A 115 -13.94 8.36 -0.61
C LEU A 115 -15.45 8.51 -0.37
N ALA A 116 -16.30 8.23 -1.35
CA ALA A 116 -17.75 8.24 -1.20
C ALA A 116 -18.22 7.18 -0.18
N THR A 117 -17.54 6.04 -0.07
CA THR A 117 -17.90 4.99 0.89
C THR A 117 -17.80 5.44 2.35
N TYR A 118 -16.92 6.40 2.67
CA TYR A 118 -16.76 6.96 4.02
C TYR A 118 -17.87 7.95 4.40
N ARG A 119 -18.66 8.44 3.44
CA ARG A 119 -19.83 9.29 3.74
C ARG A 119 -21.00 8.47 4.29
N LEU A 120 -21.13 7.22 3.82
CA LEU A 120 -22.20 6.29 4.22
C LEU A 120 -21.98 5.71 5.63
N GLU A 121 -20.73 5.66 6.12
CA GLU A 121 -20.42 5.21 7.48
C GLU A 121 -20.63 6.30 8.55
N SER A 122 -20.90 7.56 8.15
CA SER A 122 -20.96 8.71 9.06
C SER A 122 -22.38 9.04 9.59
N SER A 123 -23.41 8.24 9.25
CA SER A 123 -24.81 8.58 9.53
C SER A 123 -25.49 7.86 10.69
N GLU A 124 -24.89 6.87 11.35
CA GLU A 124 -25.55 6.21 12.49
C GLU A 124 -24.57 5.94 13.64
N THR A 125 -24.69 6.70 14.72
CA THR A 125 -24.86 6.22 16.10
C THR A 125 -25.13 7.42 17.01
N THR A 126 -26.36 7.90 17.03
CA THR A 126 -26.88 8.69 18.16
C THR A 126 -27.74 7.75 18.99
N ARG A 127 -27.13 7.02 19.93
CA ARG A 127 -27.92 6.40 21.02
C ARG A 127 -28.21 7.51 22.03
N GLN A 128 -29.32 8.22 21.82
CA GLN A 128 -29.96 8.98 22.89
C GLN A 128 -30.57 7.96 23.86
N THR A 129 -29.94 7.74 25.00
CA THR A 129 -30.64 7.21 26.17
C THR A 129 -31.54 8.32 26.67
N LEU A 130 -32.85 8.20 26.44
CA LEU A 130 -33.84 9.03 27.12
C LEU A 130 -33.71 8.74 28.62
N VAL A 131 -33.33 9.77 29.37
CA VAL A 131 -33.51 9.82 30.83
C VAL A 131 -35.01 9.74 31.05
N GLY A 132 -35.49 8.58 31.52
CA GLY A 132 -36.84 8.44 32.02
C GLY A 132 -36.91 9.06 33.42
N GLU A 133 -37.54 10.22 33.54
CA GLU A 133 -38.17 10.68 34.77
C GLU A 133 -39.55 10.01 34.95
N MET A 134 -39.95 9.87 36.22
CA MET A 134 -41.18 9.31 36.79
C MET A 134 -41.23 7.77 36.80
N ILE A 135 -41.27 7.10 37.96
CA ILE A 135 -42.13 7.33 39.14
C ILE A 135 -41.33 7.13 40.44
#